data_AF-A0A5C5QPL4-F1
#
_entry.id   AF-A0A5C5QPL4-F1
#
_cell.length_a   1.000
_cell.length_b   1.000
_cell.length_c   1.000
_cell.angle_alpha   90.00
_cell.angle_beta   90.00
_cell.angle_gamma   90.00
#
_symmetry.space_group_name_H-M   'P 1'
#
loop_
_entity.id
_entity.type
_entity.pdbx_description
1 polymer ?
#
loop_
_entity_poly.entity_id
_entity_poly.type
_entity_poly.pdbx_seq_one_letter_code
_entity_poly.pdbx_strand_id
1 'polypeptide(L)'
;MGPLNWIIAILGVLYLITWFFQQTPLQNFLNFCCWSKARAGNLRPIAAQAQQDELNQLYSILYTPRVSIESRSVTMPSNGYSGLTFVSSIEALTIDLPGAEPGSAYLELALIGDPVDSQAYSALFKNSPTNNFLPPTPWRDMAPHWLPSSTCMWIPAKEGQGLRLSGPFNTEPGVLDSKPRTISLRLRYRTPLTALLGANSFIGGERGVAFTLSNNAGVIILRDDPTPELDRAPFYRLGEGYPNAIYLQPEEKP
;
A
#
# COMPACT_ATOMS: atom_id res chain seq x y z
N MET A 1 62.19 7.49 -13.53
CA MET A 1 60.91 7.61 -12.81
C MET A 1 59.95 6.62 -13.44
N GLY A 2 59.64 5.53 -12.73
CA GLY A 2 59.19 4.26 -13.34
C GLY A 2 57.69 4.14 -13.63
N PRO A 3 57.29 3.11 -14.39
CA PRO A 3 55.90 2.84 -14.80
C PRO A 3 54.93 2.62 -13.64
N LEU A 4 55.44 2.23 -12.46
CA LEU A 4 54.64 2.04 -11.25
C LEU A 4 53.97 3.34 -10.75
N ASN A 5 54.65 4.48 -10.88
CA ASN A 5 54.10 5.77 -10.45
C ASN A 5 52.94 6.23 -11.33
N TRP A 6 52.95 5.86 -12.61
CA TRP A 6 51.85 6.14 -13.53
C TRP A 6 50.61 5.32 -13.19
N ILE A 7 50.78 4.04 -12.82
CA ILE A 7 49.68 3.17 -12.40
C ILE A 7 49.04 3.71 -11.10
N ILE A 8 49.85 4.15 -10.13
CA ILE A 8 49.37 4.76 -8.89
C ILE A 8 48.62 6.06 -9.16
N ALA A 9 49.12 6.91 -10.06
CA ALA A 9 48.45 8.15 -10.45
C ALA A 9 47.10 7.88 -11.13
N ILE A 10 47.04 6.91 -12.06
CA ILE A 10 45.80 6.53 -12.75
C ILE A 10 44.78 5.96 -11.76
N LEU A 11 45.20 5.09 -10.83
CA LEU A 11 44.33 4.55 -9.78
C LEU A 11 43.82 5.64 -8.83
N GLY A 12 44.68 6.61 -8.47
CA GLY A 12 44.29 7.75 -7.64
C GLY A 12 43.25 8.65 -8.32
N VAL A 13 43.40 8.89 -9.62
CA VAL A 13 42.42 9.66 -10.41
C VAL A 13 41.09 8.89 -10.54
N LEU A 14 41.14 7.58 -10.81
CA LEU A 14 39.95 6.73 -10.86
C LEU A 14 39.20 6.72 -9.52
N TYR A 15 39.93 6.62 -8.41
CA TYR A 15 39.36 6.67 -7.07
C TYR A 15 38.70 8.03 -6.76
N LEU A 16 39.32 9.14 -7.18
CA LEU A 16 38.72 10.48 -7.03
C LEU A 16 37.45 10.64 -7.86
N ILE A 17 37.43 10.11 -9.09
CA ILE A 17 36.24 10.14 -9.95
C ILE A 17 35.12 9.30 -9.33
N THR A 18 35.39 8.07 -8.90
CA THR A 18 34.35 7.22 -8.29
C THR A 18 33.85 7.79 -6.97
N TRP A 19 34.73 8.37 -6.15
CA TRP A 19 34.34 9.07 -4.92
C TRP A 19 33.46 10.30 -5.19
N PHE A 20 33.82 11.11 -6.19
CA PHE A 20 33.05 12.29 -6.58
C PHE A 20 31.65 11.91 -7.09
N PHE A 21 31.53 10.83 -7.86
CA PHE A 21 30.22 10.36 -8.36
C PHE A 21 29.39 9.60 -7.32
N GLN A 22 30.01 8.91 -6.35
CA GLN A 22 29.29 8.15 -5.31
C GLN A 22 28.59 9.03 -4.25
N GLN A 23 28.98 10.30 -4.07
CA GLN A 23 28.40 11.14 -3.02
C GLN A 23 26.98 11.70 -3.30
N THR A 24 26.39 11.44 -4.47
CA THR A 24 25.36 12.36 -5.00
C THR A 24 23.91 11.88 -5.09
N PRO A 25 23.44 10.68 -4.68
CA PRO A 25 22.00 10.47 -4.61
C PRO A 25 21.41 11.12 -3.36
N LEU A 26 22.00 10.87 -2.18
CA LEU A 26 21.48 11.37 -0.91
C LEU A 26 21.75 12.87 -0.70
N GLN A 27 22.91 13.38 -1.11
CA GLN A 27 23.17 14.82 -1.04
C GLN A 27 22.41 15.64 -2.08
N ASN A 28 22.14 15.12 -3.29
CA ASN A 28 21.23 15.80 -4.22
C ASN A 28 19.80 15.76 -3.71
N PHE A 29 19.35 14.61 -3.20
CA PHE A 29 18.04 14.51 -2.55
C PHE A 29 17.91 15.53 -1.43
N LEU A 30 18.88 15.64 -0.51
CA LEU A 30 18.87 16.65 0.55
C LEU A 30 18.97 18.10 0.02
N ASN A 31 19.78 18.38 -1.02
CA ASN A 31 19.86 19.71 -1.62
C ASN A 31 18.54 20.16 -2.26
N PHE A 32 17.76 19.24 -2.83
CA PHE A 32 16.45 19.51 -3.43
C PHE A 32 15.29 19.37 -2.42
N CYS A 33 15.45 18.59 -1.35
CA CYS A 33 14.51 18.50 -0.22
C CYS A 33 14.59 19.69 0.73
N CYS A 34 15.60 20.55 0.60
CA CYS A 34 15.64 21.83 1.30
C CYS A 34 14.60 22.78 0.70
N TRP A 35 13.36 22.61 1.16
CA TRP A 35 12.24 23.56 1.11
C TRP A 35 12.67 25.01 1.40
N SER A 36 13.78 25.19 2.12
CA SER A 36 14.40 26.46 2.47
C SER A 36 15.31 27.08 1.41
N LYS A 37 15.88 26.35 0.44
CA LYS A 37 16.96 26.90 -0.41
C LYS A 37 16.44 27.84 -1.50
N ALA A 38 15.30 27.51 -2.12
CA ALA A 38 14.60 28.42 -3.04
C ALA A 38 13.86 29.56 -2.29
N ARG A 39 13.45 29.32 -1.05
CA ARG A 39 12.73 30.27 -0.19
C ARG A 39 13.65 31.26 0.54
N ALA A 40 14.89 30.88 0.82
CA ALA A 40 15.87 31.75 1.49
C ALA A 40 16.15 33.05 0.71
N GLY A 41 15.89 33.06 -0.60
CA GLY A 41 15.98 34.26 -1.45
C GLY A 41 14.71 35.11 -1.51
N ASN A 42 13.57 34.62 -1.00
CA ASN A 42 12.28 35.31 -1.09
C ASN A 42 11.61 35.42 0.30
N LEU A 43 11.78 36.57 0.94
CA LEU A 43 11.28 36.88 2.29
C LEU A 43 9.83 37.40 2.31
N ARG A 44 9.10 37.33 1.19
CA ARG A 44 7.70 37.80 1.14
C ARG A 44 6.81 36.92 2.02
N PRO A 45 5.80 37.50 2.70
CA PRO A 45 4.83 36.72 3.45
C PRO A 45 4.13 35.74 2.51
N ILE A 46 4.11 34.47 2.89
CA ILE A 46 3.41 33.45 2.12
C ILE A 46 1.91 33.72 2.26
N ALA A 47 1.19 33.72 1.14
CA ALA A 47 -0.26 33.76 1.15
C ALA A 47 -0.80 32.57 1.96
N ALA A 48 -1.80 32.79 2.81
CA ALA A 48 -2.35 31.75 3.70
C ALA A 48 -2.69 30.44 2.95
N GLN A 49 -3.20 30.54 1.72
CA GLN A 49 -3.51 29.39 0.88
C GLN A 49 -2.26 28.55 0.55
N ALA A 50 -1.17 29.20 0.14
CA ALA A 50 0.06 28.49 -0.21
C ALA A 50 0.72 27.84 1.02
N GLN A 51 0.58 28.42 2.22
CA GLN A 51 1.01 27.78 3.47
C GLN A 51 0.19 26.52 3.76
N GLN A 52 -1.12 26.57 3.54
CA GLN A 52 -2.02 25.44 3.72
C GLN A 52 -1.66 24.30 2.76
N ASP A 53 -1.42 24.63 1.49
CA ASP A 53 -1.06 23.65 0.45
C ASP A 53 0.30 22.99 0.74
N GLU A 54 1.29 23.80 1.15
CA GLU A 54 2.61 23.35 1.60
C GLU A 54 2.51 22.39 2.79
N LEU A 55 1.71 22.74 3.79
CA LEU A 55 1.49 21.93 4.97
C LEU A 55 0.74 20.63 4.64
N ASN A 56 -0.28 20.69 3.78
CA ASN A 56 -1.02 19.52 3.29
C ASN A 56 -0.09 18.56 2.55
N GLN A 57 0.84 19.07 1.75
CA GLN A 57 1.83 18.24 1.06
C GLN A 57 2.75 17.54 2.07
N LEU A 58 3.21 18.22 3.11
CA LEU A 58 4.01 17.63 4.18
C LEU A 58 3.23 16.53 4.93
N TYR A 59 1.95 16.75 5.23
CA TYR A 59 1.10 15.73 5.84
C TYR A 59 0.89 14.53 4.93
N SER A 60 0.71 14.74 3.62
CA SER A 60 0.62 13.63 2.68
C SER A 60 1.88 12.75 2.76
N ILE A 61 3.07 13.35 2.89
CA ILE A 61 4.32 12.58 2.96
C ILE A 61 4.44 11.82 4.29
N LEU A 62 4.07 12.45 5.40
CA LEU A 62 4.25 11.88 6.75
C LEU A 62 3.18 10.84 7.11
N TYR A 63 1.94 11.08 6.70
CA TYR A 63 0.78 10.32 7.16
C TYR A 63 0.13 9.45 6.08
N THR A 64 0.72 9.33 4.89
CA THR A 64 0.24 8.37 3.88
C THR A 64 0.28 6.95 4.44
N PRO A 65 -0.85 6.23 4.43
CA PRO A 65 -0.87 4.82 4.80
C PRO A 65 0.09 4.02 3.96
N ARG A 66 0.83 3.11 4.58
CA ARG A 66 1.72 2.19 3.86
C ARG A 66 1.06 0.84 3.78
N VAL A 67 1.13 0.21 2.62
CA VAL A 67 0.51 -1.09 2.39
C VAL A 67 1.58 -2.06 1.93
N SER A 68 1.58 -3.25 2.50
CA SER A 68 2.44 -4.36 2.09
C SER A 68 1.63 -5.65 1.99
N ILE A 69 2.13 -6.56 1.17
CA ILE A 69 1.52 -7.87 0.94
C ILE A 69 2.55 -8.96 1.16
N GLU A 70 2.07 -10.10 1.65
CA GLU A 70 2.78 -11.36 1.56
C GLU A 70 2.13 -12.18 0.46
N SER A 71 2.93 -12.70 -0.48
CA SER A 71 2.44 -13.48 -1.61
C SER A 71 3.18 -14.81 -1.72
N ARG A 72 2.47 -15.82 -2.21
CA ARG A 72 3.01 -17.14 -2.51
C ARG A 72 2.75 -17.47 -3.97
N SER A 73 3.74 -18.04 -4.63
CA SER A 73 3.59 -18.62 -5.96
C SER A 73 3.73 -20.14 -5.88
N VAL A 74 2.82 -20.85 -6.53
CA VAL A 74 2.82 -22.31 -6.61
C VAL A 74 2.81 -22.72 -8.07
N THR A 75 3.64 -23.71 -8.39
CA THR A 75 3.64 -24.33 -9.71
C THR A 75 2.51 -25.34 -9.79
N MET A 76 1.60 -25.17 -10.74
CA MET A 76 0.49 -26.08 -11.00
C MET A 76 0.64 -26.73 -12.38
N PRO A 77 0.17 -27.97 -12.57
CA PRO A 77 0.06 -28.56 -13.90
C PRO A 77 -0.81 -27.69 -14.82
N SER A 78 -0.38 -27.54 -16.06
CA SER A 78 -1.15 -26.81 -17.09
C SER A 78 -1.05 -27.51 -18.44
N ASN A 79 -2.03 -27.30 -19.30
CA ASN A 79 -2.04 -27.86 -20.66
C ASN A 79 -1.13 -27.09 -21.65
N GLY A 80 -0.28 -26.18 -21.15
CA GLY A 80 0.69 -25.43 -21.97
C GLY A 80 1.92 -26.25 -22.34
N TYR A 81 2.78 -25.70 -23.20
CA TYR A 81 3.97 -26.38 -23.73
C TYR A 81 4.94 -26.90 -22.65
N SER A 82 5.06 -26.18 -21.52
CA SER A 82 5.87 -26.56 -20.36
C SER A 82 5.20 -27.58 -19.44
N GLY A 83 3.91 -27.88 -19.61
CA GLY A 83 3.12 -28.70 -18.70
C GLY A 83 2.84 -28.05 -17.33
N LEU A 84 3.31 -26.81 -17.10
CA LEU A 84 3.33 -26.15 -15.79
C LEU A 84 2.99 -24.67 -15.91
N THR A 85 2.23 -24.13 -14.97
CA THR A 85 1.91 -22.71 -14.83
C THR A 85 2.18 -22.24 -13.41
N PHE A 86 2.61 -20.99 -13.25
CA PHE A 86 2.79 -20.37 -11.94
C PHE A 86 1.52 -19.62 -11.56
N VAL A 87 0.88 -20.05 -10.48
CA VAL A 87 -0.27 -19.36 -9.90
C VAL A 87 0.21 -18.64 -8.65
N SER A 88 0.16 -17.32 -8.69
CA SER A 88 0.43 -16.47 -7.53
C SER A 88 -0.86 -16.12 -6.80
N SER A 89 -0.76 -16.04 -5.48
CA SER A 89 -1.84 -15.66 -4.59
C SER A 89 -1.30 -14.78 -3.47
N ILE A 90 -2.13 -13.85 -3.00
CA ILE A 90 -1.82 -12.98 -1.87
C ILE A 90 -2.27 -13.70 -0.60
N GLU A 91 -1.31 -13.95 0.29
CA GLU A 91 -1.46 -14.67 1.54
C GLU A 91 -1.96 -13.75 2.65
N ALA A 92 -1.36 -12.56 2.77
CA ALA A 92 -1.70 -11.59 3.81
C ALA A 92 -1.57 -10.16 3.32
N LEU A 93 -2.32 -9.27 3.96
CA LEU A 93 -2.31 -7.83 3.76
C LEU A 93 -1.93 -7.15 5.07
N THR A 94 -1.02 -6.18 5.00
CA THR A 94 -0.64 -5.31 6.12
C THR A 94 -0.83 -3.85 5.72
N ILE A 95 -1.48 -3.08 6.59
CA ILE A 95 -1.76 -1.66 6.44
C ILE A 95 -1.19 -0.93 7.65
N ASP A 96 -0.18 -0.10 7.41
CA ASP A 96 0.41 0.76 8.44
C ASP A 96 -0.21 2.16 8.37
N LEU A 97 -0.76 2.58 9.50
CA LEU A 97 -1.40 3.87 9.72
C LEU A 97 -0.47 4.73 10.59
N PRO A 98 0.46 5.49 9.98
CA PRO A 98 1.36 6.36 10.71
C PRO A 98 0.58 7.41 11.52
N GLY A 99 1.03 7.65 12.74
CA GLY A 99 0.42 8.62 13.66
C GLY A 99 -0.99 8.26 14.15
N ALA A 100 -1.49 7.06 13.85
CA ALA A 100 -2.77 6.60 14.37
C ALA A 100 -2.66 6.33 15.87
N GLU A 101 -3.69 6.70 16.61
CA GLU A 101 -3.86 6.34 18.01
C GLU A 101 -5.22 5.65 18.20
N PRO A 102 -5.31 4.61 19.03
CA PRO A 102 -6.57 3.94 19.34
C PRO A 102 -7.60 4.95 19.85
N GLY A 103 -8.83 4.83 19.38
CA GLY A 103 -9.94 5.72 19.76
C GLY A 103 -10.00 7.03 18.96
N SER A 104 -8.89 7.58 18.47
CA SER A 104 -8.91 8.85 17.72
C SER A 104 -8.68 8.68 16.21
N ALA A 105 -8.11 7.55 15.79
CA ALA A 105 -7.90 7.23 14.38
C ALA A 105 -9.24 6.98 13.65
N TYR A 106 -9.36 7.56 12.45
CA TYR A 106 -10.50 7.31 11.57
C TYR A 106 -10.02 6.76 10.23
N LEU A 107 -10.51 5.57 9.88
CA LEU A 107 -10.22 4.92 8.62
C LEU A 107 -11.52 4.46 7.95
N GLU A 108 -11.70 4.79 6.67
CA GLU A 108 -12.58 4.04 5.78
C GLU A 108 -11.76 3.16 4.83
N LEU A 109 -12.18 1.90 4.71
CA LEU A 109 -11.54 0.85 3.93
C LEU A 109 -12.53 0.37 2.85
N ALA A 110 -12.12 0.38 1.58
CA ALA A 110 -12.76 -0.42 0.55
C ALA A 110 -11.73 -1.39 -0.03
N LEU A 111 -12.06 -2.67 -0.08
CA LEU A 111 -11.14 -3.73 -0.49
C LEU A 111 -11.86 -4.69 -1.43
N ILE A 112 -11.37 -4.79 -2.66
CA ILE A 112 -11.85 -5.76 -3.64
C ILE A 112 -10.72 -6.66 -4.12
N GLY A 113 -11.06 -7.87 -4.54
CA GLY A 113 -10.09 -8.82 -5.09
C GLY A 113 -10.74 -9.81 -6.04
N ASP A 114 -9.90 -10.65 -6.65
CA ASP A 114 -10.27 -11.63 -7.67
C ASP A 114 -10.13 -13.11 -7.21
N PRO A 115 -10.70 -13.52 -6.05
CA PRO A 115 -10.67 -14.91 -5.64
C PRO A 115 -11.51 -15.78 -6.59
N VAL A 116 -11.24 -17.09 -6.60
CA VAL A 116 -12.09 -18.06 -7.30
C VAL A 116 -13.43 -18.17 -6.60
N ASP A 117 -14.50 -17.92 -7.35
CA ASP A 117 -15.87 -18.03 -6.87
C ASP A 117 -16.34 -19.49 -6.95
N SER A 118 -16.46 -20.12 -5.78
CA SER A 118 -16.82 -21.53 -5.64
C SER A 118 -18.23 -21.86 -6.17
N GLN A 119 -19.18 -20.93 -6.02
CA GLN A 119 -20.57 -21.13 -6.40
C GLN A 119 -20.72 -20.99 -7.90
N ALA A 120 -20.12 -19.94 -8.47
CA ALA A 120 -20.07 -19.76 -9.91
C ALA A 120 -19.31 -20.90 -10.58
N TYR A 121 -18.20 -21.36 -10.00
CA TYR A 121 -17.44 -22.49 -10.52
C TYR A 121 -18.25 -23.79 -10.49
N SER A 122 -18.94 -24.07 -9.37
CA SER A 122 -19.82 -25.24 -9.24
C SER A 122 -20.98 -25.21 -10.23
N ALA A 123 -21.57 -24.04 -10.47
CA ALA A 123 -22.64 -23.87 -11.45
C ALA A 123 -22.15 -24.09 -12.89
N LEU A 124 -20.96 -23.58 -13.22
CA LEU A 124 -20.31 -23.82 -14.51
C LEU A 124 -20.02 -25.32 -14.71
N PHE A 125 -19.51 -25.98 -13.68
CA PHE A 125 -19.21 -27.42 -13.73
C PHE A 125 -20.46 -28.27 -13.99
N LYS A 126 -21.59 -27.94 -13.34
CA LYS A 126 -22.85 -28.67 -13.52
C LYS A 126 -23.49 -28.46 -14.90
N ASN A 127 -23.29 -27.28 -15.50
CA ASN A 127 -23.99 -26.86 -16.71
C ASN A 127 -23.14 -26.99 -17.99
N SER A 128 -21.84 -27.30 -17.88
CA SER A 128 -20.94 -27.35 -19.03
C SER A 128 -20.71 -28.78 -19.52
N PRO A 129 -20.90 -29.05 -20.83
CA PRO A 129 -20.66 -30.38 -21.42
C PRO A 129 -19.18 -30.71 -21.63
N THR A 130 -18.27 -29.75 -21.43
CA THR A 130 -16.82 -29.90 -21.64
C THR A 130 -16.04 -29.55 -20.37
N ASN A 131 -15.03 -30.34 -20.01
CA ASN A 131 -14.25 -30.18 -18.77
C ASN A 131 -13.15 -29.08 -18.82
N ASN A 132 -13.19 -28.17 -19.80
CA ASN A 132 -12.08 -27.24 -20.10
C ASN A 132 -12.38 -25.78 -19.75
N PHE A 133 -13.23 -25.50 -18.75
CA PHE A 133 -13.51 -24.13 -18.31
C PHE A 133 -12.55 -23.66 -17.22
N LEU A 134 -12.15 -22.39 -17.30
CA LEU A 134 -11.35 -21.74 -16.27
C LEU A 134 -12.25 -21.36 -15.08
N PRO A 135 -11.74 -21.43 -13.85
CA PRO A 135 -12.49 -20.99 -12.69
C PRO A 135 -12.78 -19.48 -12.78
N PRO A 136 -14.02 -19.04 -12.53
CA PRO A 136 -14.38 -17.63 -12.56
C PRO A 136 -13.74 -16.88 -11.38
N THR A 137 -13.08 -15.77 -11.69
CA THR A 137 -12.42 -14.89 -10.71
C THR A 137 -13.00 -13.46 -10.79
N PRO A 138 -14.26 -13.24 -10.41
CA PRO A 138 -14.86 -11.91 -10.45
C PRO A 138 -14.26 -11.00 -9.38
N TRP A 139 -14.22 -9.69 -9.67
CA TRP A 139 -13.93 -8.68 -8.64
C TRP A 139 -15.06 -8.64 -7.62
N ARG A 140 -14.75 -8.95 -6.35
CA ARG A 140 -15.72 -8.97 -5.25
C ARG A 140 -15.16 -8.24 -4.03
N ASP A 141 -16.08 -7.81 -3.17
CA ASP A 141 -15.74 -7.23 -1.87
C ASP A 141 -15.08 -8.27 -0.97
N MET A 142 -13.85 -8.00 -0.56
CA MET A 142 -13.02 -8.87 0.27
C MET A 142 -12.96 -8.38 1.71
N ALA A 143 -13.43 -7.16 2.02
CA ALA A 143 -13.37 -6.62 3.37
C ALA A 143 -14.13 -7.47 4.41
N PRO A 144 -15.32 -8.03 4.15
CA PRO A 144 -16.01 -8.94 5.07
C PRO A 144 -15.23 -10.21 5.40
N HIS A 145 -14.39 -10.66 4.48
CA HIS A 145 -13.64 -11.91 4.59
C HIS A 145 -12.27 -11.69 5.25
N TRP A 146 -11.70 -10.49 5.07
CA TRP A 146 -10.38 -10.14 5.59
C TRP A 146 -10.43 -9.40 6.94
N LEU A 147 -11.40 -8.53 7.19
CA LEU A 147 -11.50 -7.79 8.46
C LEU A 147 -11.59 -8.72 9.68
N PRO A 148 -12.41 -9.79 9.68
CA PRO A 148 -12.49 -10.70 10.83
C PRO A 148 -11.20 -11.47 11.12
N SER A 149 -10.32 -11.66 10.12
CA SER A 149 -9.01 -12.29 10.30
C SER A 149 -7.90 -11.27 10.58
N SER A 150 -8.22 -9.97 10.55
CA SER A 150 -7.26 -8.90 10.80
C SER A 150 -7.05 -8.65 12.29
N THR A 151 -5.80 -8.36 12.65
CA THR A 151 -5.36 -7.98 13.98
C THR A 151 -4.78 -6.57 13.92
N CYS A 152 -5.11 -5.74 14.90
CA CYS A 152 -4.48 -4.44 15.06
C CYS A 152 -3.36 -4.55 16.09
N MET A 153 -2.20 -3.96 15.79
CA MET A 153 -1.05 -3.88 16.68
C MET A 153 -0.45 -2.48 16.63
N TRP A 154 0.34 -2.12 17.63
CA TRP A 154 1.18 -0.93 17.56
C TRP A 154 2.31 -1.13 16.56
N ILE A 155 2.60 -0.11 15.76
CA ILE A 155 3.84 -0.09 14.96
C ILE A 155 5.03 -0.08 15.94
N PRO A 156 6.02 -0.96 15.79
CA PRO A 156 7.21 -0.96 16.65
C PRO A 156 7.90 0.41 16.63
N ALA A 157 8.34 0.89 17.80
CA ALA A 157 8.89 2.25 17.96
C ALA A 157 10.11 2.55 17.04
N LYS A 158 10.82 1.51 16.58
CA LYS A 158 11.95 1.63 15.63
C LYS A 158 11.51 1.86 14.18
N GLU A 159 10.29 1.44 13.83
CA GLU A 159 9.70 1.54 12.48
C GLU A 159 8.81 2.78 12.33
N GLY A 160 8.30 3.30 13.45
CA GLY A 160 7.49 4.50 13.52
C GLY A 160 6.50 4.45 14.68
N GLN A 161 5.67 5.47 14.80
CA GLN A 161 4.54 5.49 15.71
C GLN A 161 3.24 5.41 14.90
N GLY A 162 2.31 4.56 15.34
CA GLY A 162 1.01 4.40 14.70
C GLY A 162 0.41 3.02 14.96
N LEU A 163 -0.58 2.67 14.15
CA LEU A 163 -1.26 1.38 14.20
C LEU A 163 -0.96 0.58 12.94
N ARG A 164 -0.82 -0.73 13.09
CA ARG A 164 -0.63 -1.71 12.02
C ARG A 164 -1.83 -2.65 12.03
N LEU A 165 -2.57 -2.67 10.93
CA LEU A 165 -3.64 -3.62 10.70
C LEU A 165 -3.13 -4.71 9.76
N SER A 166 -3.03 -5.95 10.24
CA SER A 166 -2.49 -7.07 9.46
C SER A 166 -3.39 -8.28 9.55
N GLY A 167 -3.57 -9.01 8.45
CA GLY A 167 -4.36 -10.24 8.48
C GLY A 167 -4.19 -11.10 7.23
N PRO A 168 -4.38 -12.43 7.35
CA PRO A 168 -4.36 -13.34 6.22
C PRO A 168 -5.66 -13.29 5.41
N PHE A 169 -5.57 -13.60 4.12
CA PHE A 169 -6.72 -13.99 3.30
C PHE A 169 -6.99 -15.47 3.48
N ASN A 170 -8.20 -15.79 3.94
CA ASN A 170 -8.64 -17.17 4.15
C ASN A 170 -9.51 -17.63 2.98
N THR A 171 -9.46 -18.93 2.70
CA THR A 171 -10.43 -19.59 1.82
C THR A 171 -11.65 -19.98 2.64
N GLU A 172 -12.83 -19.76 2.09
CA GLU A 172 -14.11 -20.06 2.74
C GLU A 172 -14.85 -21.10 1.91
N PRO A 173 -14.96 -22.35 2.40
CA PRO A 173 -15.63 -23.41 1.65
C PRO A 173 -17.04 -23.00 1.22
N GLY A 174 -17.34 -23.08 -0.08
CA GLY A 174 -18.65 -22.70 -0.62
C GLY A 174 -18.87 -21.19 -0.80
N VAL A 175 -17.85 -20.37 -0.55
CA VAL A 175 -17.80 -18.94 -0.92
C VAL A 175 -16.56 -18.66 -1.76
N LEU A 176 -15.37 -18.76 -1.14
CA LEU A 176 -14.07 -18.44 -1.75
C LEU A 176 -13.18 -19.69 -1.81
N ASP A 177 -13.03 -20.28 -2.99
CA ASP A 177 -12.20 -21.49 -3.17
C ASP A 177 -10.70 -21.17 -3.26
N SER A 178 -10.34 -19.91 -3.46
CA SER A 178 -8.95 -19.46 -3.48
C SER A 178 -8.76 -18.12 -2.81
N LYS A 179 -7.50 -17.84 -2.44
CA LYS A 179 -7.03 -16.50 -2.10
C LYS A 179 -7.01 -15.62 -3.36
N PRO A 180 -7.12 -14.29 -3.22
CA PRO A 180 -7.04 -13.37 -4.35
C PRO A 180 -5.63 -13.35 -4.95
N ARG A 181 -5.53 -13.13 -6.26
CA ARG A 181 -4.27 -12.95 -6.98
C ARG A 181 -3.90 -11.47 -7.06
N THR A 182 -4.93 -10.65 -7.21
CA THR A 182 -4.88 -9.20 -7.29
C THR A 182 -5.89 -8.63 -6.31
N ILE A 183 -5.51 -7.59 -5.59
CA ILE A 183 -6.44 -6.82 -4.78
C ILE A 183 -6.32 -5.34 -5.12
N SER A 184 -7.44 -4.64 -5.03
CA SER A 184 -7.52 -3.19 -5.13
C SER A 184 -8.08 -2.65 -3.83
N LEU A 185 -7.40 -1.66 -3.27
CA LEU A 185 -7.61 -1.16 -1.91
C LEU A 185 -7.72 0.35 -1.95
N ARG A 186 -8.72 0.91 -1.28
CA ARG A 186 -8.82 2.35 -1.04
C ARG A 186 -8.88 2.63 0.45
N LEU A 187 -8.04 3.56 0.88
CA LEU A 187 -7.90 3.99 2.26
C LEU A 187 -8.22 5.48 2.37
N ARG A 188 -9.24 5.79 3.16
CA ARG A 188 -9.59 7.14 3.57
C ARG A 188 -9.24 7.31 5.02
N TYR A 189 -8.01 7.75 5.24
CA TYR A 189 -7.45 7.89 6.57
C TYR A 189 -7.44 9.36 7.02
N ARG A 190 -7.86 9.60 8.27
CA ARG A 190 -7.75 10.90 8.94
C ARG A 190 -6.97 10.73 10.23
N THR A 191 -6.09 11.69 10.50
CA THR A 191 -5.42 11.81 11.78
C THR A 191 -6.12 12.86 12.65
N PRO A 192 -5.99 12.81 13.97
CA PRO A 192 -6.47 13.88 14.85
C PRO A 192 -5.92 15.26 14.45
N LEU A 193 -4.72 15.27 13.89
CA LEU A 193 -4.02 16.49 13.45
C LEU A 193 -4.66 17.10 12.19
N THR A 194 -5.13 16.28 11.24
CA THR A 194 -5.91 16.79 10.09
C THR A 194 -7.26 17.36 10.54
N ALA A 195 -7.91 16.73 11.54
CA ALA A 195 -9.17 17.21 12.09
C ALA A 195 -9.02 18.58 12.82
N LEU A 196 -7.93 18.78 13.57
CA LEU A 196 -7.64 20.03 14.29
C LEU A 196 -7.49 21.24 13.37
N LEU A 197 -7.11 21.04 12.11
CA LEU A 197 -6.94 22.11 11.13
C LEU A 197 -8.25 22.51 10.44
N GLY A 198 -9.39 21.97 10.87
CA GLY A 198 -10.68 22.16 10.20
C GLY A 198 -10.75 21.51 8.81
N ALA A 199 -9.70 20.79 8.42
CA ALA A 199 -9.62 20.04 7.20
C ALA A 199 -10.26 18.67 7.45
N ASN A 200 -11.56 18.56 7.20
CA ASN A 200 -12.24 17.26 7.11
C ASN A 200 -11.70 16.39 5.94
N SER A 201 -10.61 16.78 5.30
CA SER A 201 -9.99 16.06 4.20
C SER A 201 -9.28 14.81 4.68
N PHE A 202 -9.41 13.74 3.92
CA PHE A 202 -8.58 12.55 4.09
C PHE A 202 -7.17 12.78 3.55
N ILE A 203 -6.21 11.99 4.03
CA ILE A 203 -4.89 11.92 3.40
C ILE A 203 -5.09 11.45 1.94
N GLY A 204 -4.58 12.23 0.98
CA GLY A 204 -4.84 12.01 -0.46
C GLY A 204 -6.11 12.67 -1.00
N GLY A 205 -6.77 13.54 -0.24
CA GLY A 205 -8.00 14.23 -0.64
C GLY A 205 -9.27 13.40 -0.41
N GLU A 206 -10.44 13.89 -0.85
CA GLU A 206 -11.75 13.27 -0.55
C GLU A 206 -11.90 11.81 -1.00
N ARG A 207 -11.13 11.39 -2.01
CA ARG A 207 -11.14 9.99 -2.47
C ARG A 207 -10.23 9.09 -1.65
N GLY A 208 -9.35 9.65 -0.80
CA GLY A 208 -8.31 8.91 -0.11
C GLY A 208 -7.23 8.40 -1.07
N VAL A 209 -6.41 7.47 -0.59
CA VAL A 209 -5.33 6.85 -1.37
C VAL A 209 -5.79 5.49 -1.87
N ALA A 210 -5.57 5.20 -3.16
CA ALA A 210 -5.88 3.91 -3.76
C ALA A 210 -4.60 3.13 -4.08
N PHE A 211 -4.67 1.81 -3.94
CA PHE A 211 -3.58 0.88 -4.15
C PHE A 211 -4.06 -0.30 -5.00
N THR A 212 -3.22 -0.76 -5.91
CA THR A 212 -3.37 -2.05 -6.58
C THR A 212 -2.19 -2.94 -6.20
N LEU A 213 -2.49 -4.15 -5.75
CA LEU A 213 -1.53 -5.06 -5.15
C LEU A 213 -1.59 -6.38 -5.92
N SER A 214 -0.44 -6.83 -6.41
CA SER A 214 -0.30 -8.13 -7.06
C SER A 214 1.10 -8.69 -6.81
N ASN A 215 1.26 -10.01 -6.90
CA ASN A 215 2.57 -10.64 -6.74
C ASN A 215 3.61 -10.15 -7.77
N ASN A 216 3.17 -9.83 -8.99
CA ASN A 216 4.10 -9.52 -10.08
C ASN A 216 4.49 -8.04 -10.11
N ALA A 217 3.56 -7.15 -9.76
CA ALA A 217 3.77 -5.71 -9.82
C ALA A 217 4.08 -5.09 -8.44
N GLY A 218 3.93 -5.86 -7.35
CA GLY A 218 4.06 -5.36 -6.00
C GLY A 218 2.92 -4.39 -5.64
N VAL A 219 3.27 -3.33 -4.92
CA VAL A 219 2.33 -2.31 -4.43
C VAL A 219 2.40 -1.09 -5.34
N ILE A 220 1.33 -0.84 -6.08
CA ILE A 220 1.20 0.34 -6.95
C ILE A 220 0.21 1.31 -6.32
N ILE A 221 0.66 2.54 -6.08
CA ILE A 221 -0.20 3.64 -5.60
C ILE A 221 -0.85 4.30 -6.81
N LEU A 222 -2.19 4.31 -6.83
CA LEU A 222 -2.98 4.99 -7.85
C LEU A 222 -3.27 6.41 -7.37
N ARG A 223 -2.74 7.41 -8.08
CA ARG A 223 -2.91 8.83 -7.75
C ARG A 223 -3.92 9.43 -8.72
N ASP A 224 -5.07 9.82 -8.20
CA ASP A 224 -6.15 10.51 -8.93
C ASP A 224 -6.73 9.79 -10.16
N ASP A 225 -6.26 8.58 -10.49
CA ASP A 225 -6.81 7.75 -11.54
C ASP A 225 -8.22 7.24 -11.17
N PRO A 226 -9.19 7.28 -12.09
CA PRO A 226 -10.50 6.69 -11.87
C PRO A 226 -10.36 5.17 -11.73
N THR A 227 -11.01 4.60 -10.71
CA THR A 227 -10.99 3.16 -10.44
C THR A 227 -12.42 2.64 -10.41
N PRO A 228 -13.08 2.39 -11.56
CA PRO A 228 -14.52 2.21 -11.64
C PRO A 228 -15.07 1.09 -10.75
N GLU A 229 -14.33 -0.02 -10.61
CA GLU A 229 -14.72 -1.15 -9.77
C GLU A 229 -14.57 -0.83 -8.28
N LEU A 230 -13.43 -0.26 -7.88
CA LEU A 230 -13.16 0.16 -6.51
C LEU A 230 -14.02 1.36 -6.05
N ASP A 231 -14.43 2.21 -6.99
CA ASP A 231 -15.34 3.34 -6.74
C ASP A 231 -16.75 2.88 -6.37
N ARG A 232 -17.15 1.68 -6.81
CA ARG A 232 -18.45 1.07 -6.52
C ARG A 232 -18.40 0.16 -5.29
N ALA A 233 -17.21 -0.14 -4.78
CA ALA A 233 -17.04 -1.01 -3.63
C ALA A 233 -17.58 -0.34 -2.34
N PRO A 234 -18.15 -1.14 -1.41
CA PRO A 234 -18.61 -0.62 -0.14
C PRO A 234 -17.43 -0.17 0.74
N PHE A 235 -17.65 0.92 1.48
CA PHE A 235 -16.69 1.42 2.47
C PHE A 235 -17.04 0.92 3.86
N TYR A 236 -16.07 0.31 4.52
CA TYR A 236 -16.13 -0.10 5.92
C TYR A 236 -15.47 0.98 6.77
N ARG A 237 -16.20 1.52 7.74
CA ARG A 237 -15.72 2.57 8.65
C ARG A 237 -15.22 1.96 9.95
N LEU A 238 -13.93 2.12 10.24
CA LEU A 238 -13.26 1.55 11.41
C LEU A 238 -12.99 2.58 12.52
N GLY A 239 -13.46 3.82 12.38
CA GLY A 239 -13.29 4.84 13.43
C GLY A 239 -14.20 4.63 14.64
N GLU A 240 -13.90 5.31 15.75
CA GLU A 240 -14.73 5.29 16.97
C GLU A 240 -16.20 5.64 16.68
N GLY A 241 -17.13 4.96 17.36
CA GLY A 241 -18.57 5.13 17.16
C GLY A 241 -19.17 4.33 16.00
N TYR A 242 -18.37 3.58 15.23
CA TYR A 242 -18.84 2.68 14.17
C TYR A 242 -18.73 1.21 14.57
N PRO A 243 -19.56 0.30 14.00
CA PRO A 243 -19.53 -1.12 14.33
C PRO A 243 -18.17 -1.79 14.12
N ASN A 244 -17.40 -1.36 13.11
CA ASN A 244 -16.10 -1.95 12.79
C ASN A 244 -14.94 -1.31 13.55
N ALA A 245 -15.21 -0.45 14.55
CA ALA A 245 -14.19 0.18 15.39
C ALA A 245 -13.31 -0.83 16.14
N ILE A 246 -13.88 -2.01 16.41
CA ILE A 246 -13.18 -3.12 17.09
C ILE A 246 -11.89 -3.53 16.37
N TYR A 247 -11.83 -3.36 15.04
CA TYR A 247 -10.66 -3.75 14.24
C TYR A 247 -9.52 -2.73 14.27
N LEU A 248 -9.71 -1.54 14.86
CA LEU A 248 -8.64 -0.55 15.09
C LEU A 248 -8.21 -0.46 16.57
N GLN A 249 -8.51 -1.49 17.35
CA GLN A 249 -8.08 -1.59 18.75
C GLN A 249 -6.91 -2.56 18.85
N PRO A 250 -5.71 -2.10 19.22
CA PRO A 250 -4.58 -2.99 19.41
C PRO A 250 -4.77 -3.84 20.68
N GLU A 251 -4.37 -5.10 20.60
CA GLU A 251 -4.09 -5.89 21.82
C GLU A 251 -2.92 -5.22 22.57
N GLU A 252 -2.92 -5.30 23.91
CA GLU A 252 -2.15 -4.46 24.84
C GLU A 252 -0.78 -3.92 24.35
N LYS A 253 -0.49 -2.66 24.72
CA LYS A 253 0.78 -2.00 24.39
C LYS A 253 1.94 -2.75 25.09
N PRO A 254 2.99 -3.18 24.37
CA PRO A 254 4.15 -3.81 24.99
C PRO A 254 4.94 -2.84 25.89
#